data_AF-A0A949WQS4-F1
#
_entry.id   AF-A0A949WQS4-F1
#
_cell.length_a   1.000
_cell.length_b   1.000
_cell.length_c   1.000
_cell.angle_alpha   90.00
_cell.angle_beta   90.00
_cell.angle_gamma   90.00
#
_symmetry.space_group_name_H-M   'P 1'
#
loop_
_entity.id
_entity.type
_entity.pdbx_description
1 polymer ?
#
loop_
_entity_poly.entity_id
_entity_poly.type
_entity_poly.pdbx_seq_one_letter_code
_entity_poly.pdbx_strand_id
1 'polypeptide(L)'
;MDRKIQDYYFNIFLNLLRATYMNLEKNWENVARESGLTHAQQHALWILKFLDGLTLEQLGSIALWNKSTTSALVSRLEKKGYIKKDKFLDNSRVIKIHITDQGKSIVEESLATKTAFEFMGIFEHFDNSELESFLKTLHKIADLVGTWNLNDFENFLEISSSKLLKNEQMS
;
A
#
# COMPACT_ATOMS: atom_id res chain seq x y z
N MET A 1 -2.42 -27.06 -21.79
CA MET A 1 -2.36 -25.95 -22.76
C MET A 1 -1.07 -26.10 -23.55
N ASP A 2 -1.09 -25.85 -24.86
CA ASP A 2 0.12 -25.88 -25.69
C ASP A 2 1.16 -24.87 -25.15
N ARG A 3 2.44 -25.26 -25.11
CA ARG A 3 3.53 -24.41 -24.60
C ARG A 3 3.62 -23.08 -25.34
N LYS A 4 3.42 -23.06 -26.66
CA LYS A 4 3.40 -21.82 -27.47
C LYS A 4 2.27 -20.90 -27.06
N ILE A 5 1.11 -21.48 -26.73
CA ILE A 5 -0.06 -20.72 -26.25
C ILE A 5 0.21 -20.16 -24.84
N GLN A 6 0.87 -20.93 -23.97
CA GLN A 6 1.32 -20.45 -22.66
C GLN A 6 2.30 -19.27 -22.78
N ASP A 7 3.34 -19.41 -23.60
CA ASP A 7 4.35 -18.38 -23.79
C ASP A 7 3.73 -17.09 -24.39
N TYR A 8 2.78 -17.23 -25.32
CA TYR A 8 2.01 -16.12 -25.90
C TYR A 8 1.25 -15.33 -24.83
N TYR A 9 0.43 -16.01 -24.02
CA TYR A 9 -0.35 -15.34 -22.98
C TYR A 9 0.53 -14.77 -21.87
N PHE A 10 1.59 -15.48 -21.48
CA PHE A 10 2.51 -15.03 -20.44
C PHE A 10 3.28 -13.76 -20.86
N ASN A 11 3.67 -13.65 -22.12
CA ASN A 11 4.31 -12.44 -22.66
C ASN A 11 3.38 -11.22 -22.56
N ILE A 12 2.12 -11.37 -23.00
CA ILE A 12 1.13 -10.29 -22.92
C ILE A 12 0.90 -9.90 -21.46
N PHE A 13 0.67 -10.89 -20.59
CA PHE A 13 0.49 -10.68 -19.16
C PHE A 13 1.65 -9.90 -18.54
N LEU A 14 2.90 -10.32 -18.79
CA LEU A 14 4.08 -9.69 -18.20
C LEU A 14 4.23 -8.22 -18.64
N ASN A 15 4.02 -7.94 -19.92
CA ASN A 15 4.16 -6.58 -20.45
C ASN A 15 3.03 -5.66 -19.99
N LEU A 16 1.78 -6.14 -19.95
CA LEU A 16 0.66 -5.38 -19.41
C LEU A 16 0.85 -5.11 -17.92
N LEU A 17 1.22 -6.11 -17.12
CA LEU A 17 1.46 -5.93 -15.69
C LEU A 17 2.57 -4.89 -15.44
N ARG A 18 3.66 -4.95 -16.20
CA ARG A 18 4.75 -3.97 -16.12
C ARG A 18 4.27 -2.56 -16.48
N ALA A 19 3.58 -2.40 -17.60
CA ALA A 19 3.08 -1.10 -18.04
C ALA A 19 2.10 -0.51 -17.02
N THR A 20 1.18 -1.32 -16.51
CA THR A 20 0.21 -0.92 -15.48
C THR A 20 0.93 -0.49 -14.20
N TYR A 21 1.84 -1.31 -13.67
CA TYR A 21 2.59 -0.97 -12.45
C TYR A 21 3.36 0.34 -12.59
N MET A 22 4.07 0.54 -13.70
CA MET A 22 4.89 1.75 -13.90
C MET A 22 4.05 3.02 -14.04
N ASN A 23 2.89 2.93 -14.69
CA ASN A 23 1.98 4.07 -14.79
C ASN A 23 1.26 4.35 -13.46
N LEU A 24 0.86 3.31 -12.72
CA LEU A 24 0.27 3.45 -11.39
C LEU A 24 1.25 4.11 -10.43
N GLU A 25 2.50 3.64 -10.36
CA GLU A 25 3.53 4.21 -9.49
C GLU A 25 3.82 5.67 -9.84
N LYS A 26 3.93 5.99 -11.13
CA LYS A 26 4.14 7.37 -11.60
C LYS A 26 2.98 8.29 -11.23
N ASN A 27 1.74 7.84 -11.44
CA ASN A 27 0.55 8.63 -11.11
C ASN A 27 0.42 8.83 -9.60
N TRP A 28 0.69 7.78 -8.82
CA TRP A 28 0.72 7.87 -7.36
C TRP A 28 1.81 8.83 -6.87
N GLU A 29 3.00 8.83 -7.47
CA GLU A 29 4.05 9.81 -7.14
C GLU A 29 3.57 11.24 -7.40
N ASN A 30 2.81 11.50 -8.47
CA ASN A 30 2.24 12.83 -8.72
C ASN A 30 1.25 13.23 -7.62
N VAL A 31 0.35 12.32 -7.22
CA VAL A 31 -0.59 12.54 -6.10
C VAL A 31 0.17 12.88 -4.82
N ALA A 32 1.14 12.06 -4.44
CA ALA A 32 1.90 12.24 -3.21
C ALA A 32 2.67 13.57 -3.17
N ARG A 33 3.18 14.01 -4.31
CA ARG A 33 3.96 15.25 -4.41
C ARG A 33 3.15 16.51 -4.14
N GLU A 34 1.85 16.49 -4.36
CA GLU A 34 0.97 17.64 -4.07
C GLU A 34 0.95 17.99 -2.57
N SER A 35 1.15 16.99 -1.70
CA SER A 35 1.28 17.17 -0.24
C SER A 35 2.73 17.15 0.25
N GLY A 36 3.72 17.23 -0.65
CA GLY A 36 5.15 17.21 -0.29
C GLY A 36 5.64 15.83 0.19
N LEU A 37 4.92 14.77 -0.15
CA LEU A 37 5.30 13.38 0.09
C LEU A 37 5.87 12.75 -1.19
N THR A 38 6.51 11.59 -1.03
CA THR A 38 6.72 10.63 -2.13
C THR A 38 5.67 9.53 -2.01
N HIS A 39 5.36 8.79 -3.08
CA HIS A 39 4.38 7.70 -3.01
C HIS A 39 4.72 6.70 -1.89
N ALA A 40 6.00 6.36 -1.71
CA ALA A 40 6.44 5.47 -0.64
C ALA A 40 6.23 6.06 0.77
N GLN A 41 6.36 7.38 0.95
CA GLN A 41 6.06 8.03 2.23
C GLN A 41 4.55 8.02 2.51
N GLN A 42 3.76 8.36 1.49
CA GLN A 42 2.30 8.32 1.57
C GLN A 42 1.81 6.89 1.87
N HIS A 43 2.36 5.87 1.19
CA HIS A 43 2.01 4.47 1.41
C HIS A 43 2.35 4.00 2.82
N ALA A 44 3.53 4.33 3.34
CA ALA A 44 3.90 3.97 4.72
C ALA A 44 2.95 4.59 5.75
N LEU A 45 2.57 5.86 5.57
CA LEU A 45 1.61 6.52 6.45
C LEU A 45 0.20 5.94 6.31
N TRP A 46 -0.22 5.58 5.09
CA TRP A 46 -1.48 4.88 4.85
C TRP A 46 -1.54 3.55 5.60
N ILE A 47 -0.49 2.72 5.48
CA ILE A 47 -0.40 1.45 6.23
C ILE A 47 -0.54 1.71 7.73
N LEU A 48 0.22 2.67 8.28
CA LEU A 48 0.21 2.98 9.71
C LEU A 48 -1.13 3.60 10.19
N LYS A 49 -1.86 4.30 9.32
CA LYS A 49 -3.21 4.81 9.62
C LYS A 49 -4.19 3.66 9.89
N PHE A 50 -4.08 2.55 9.16
CA PHE A 50 -4.94 1.38 9.35
C PHE A 50 -4.41 0.39 10.38
N LEU A 51 -3.10 0.22 10.46
CA LEU A 51 -2.37 -0.67 11.36
C LEU A 51 -1.25 0.09 12.08
N ASP A 52 -1.58 0.65 13.24
CA ASP A 52 -0.61 1.40 14.05
C ASP A 52 0.25 0.46 14.92
N GLY A 53 1.44 0.91 15.33
CA GLY A 53 2.31 0.14 16.22
C GLY A 53 2.98 -1.07 15.56
N LEU A 54 3.37 -0.94 14.29
CA LEU A 54 4.11 -1.96 13.55
C LEU A 54 5.60 -1.97 13.91
N THR A 55 6.25 -3.13 13.83
CA THR A 55 7.73 -3.17 13.80
C THR A 55 8.24 -2.75 12.43
N LEU A 56 9.54 -2.47 12.33
CA LEU A 56 10.20 -2.21 11.04
C LEU A 56 10.07 -3.40 10.07
N GLU A 57 10.09 -4.63 10.61
CA GLU A 57 9.95 -5.86 9.82
C GLU A 57 8.53 -6.02 9.29
N GLN A 58 7.52 -5.83 10.14
CA GLN A 58 6.11 -5.90 9.73
C GLN A 58 5.78 -4.83 8.67
N LEU A 59 6.21 -3.58 8.89
CA LEU A 59 6.00 -2.51 7.91
C LEU A 59 6.68 -2.82 6.57
N GLY A 60 7.91 -3.37 6.60
CA GLY A 60 8.61 -3.77 5.39
C GLY A 60 7.92 -4.94 4.67
N SER A 61 7.42 -5.92 5.42
CA SER A 61 6.66 -7.06 4.90
C SER A 61 5.40 -6.61 4.18
N ILE A 62 4.56 -5.79 4.83
CA ILE A 62 3.31 -5.25 4.26
C ILE A 62 3.60 -4.40 3.02
N ALA A 63 4.61 -3.53 3.09
CA ALA A 63 4.93 -2.62 1.99
C ALA A 63 5.77 -3.27 0.87
N LEU A 64 6.14 -4.54 1.00
CA LEU A 64 7.03 -5.27 0.10
C LEU A 64 8.39 -4.57 -0.09
N TRP A 65 8.92 -3.99 0.99
CA TRP A 65 10.21 -3.30 1.02
C TRP A 65 11.26 -4.10 1.79
N ASN A 66 12.48 -4.07 1.29
CA ASN A 66 13.62 -4.59 2.05
C ASN A 66 13.91 -3.71 3.29
N LYS A 67 14.66 -4.27 4.25
CA LYS A 67 14.97 -3.64 5.54
C LYS A 67 15.63 -2.25 5.39
N SER A 68 16.52 -2.05 4.42
CA SER A 68 17.23 -0.78 4.25
C SER A 68 16.29 0.32 3.75
N THR A 69 15.43 0.01 2.77
CA THR A 69 14.39 0.90 2.26
C THR A 69 13.42 1.29 3.38
N THR A 70 12.90 0.31 4.14
CA THR A 70 11.97 0.59 5.24
C THR A 70 12.62 1.47 6.31
N SER A 71 13.87 1.18 6.70
CA SER A 71 14.59 1.98 7.70
C SER A 71 14.79 3.44 7.25
N ALA A 72 15.15 3.65 5.99
CA ALA A 72 15.33 4.98 5.42
C ALA A 72 14.00 5.76 5.32
N LEU A 73 12.90 5.10 4.96
CA LEU A 73 11.57 5.71 4.91
C LEU A 73 11.10 6.12 6.31
N VAL A 74 11.17 5.21 7.28
CA VAL A 74 10.80 5.46 8.66
C VAL A 74 11.61 6.63 9.24
N SER A 75 12.92 6.65 9.03
CA SER A 75 13.76 7.75 9.56
C SER A 75 13.40 9.11 8.94
N ARG A 76 13.00 9.15 7.66
CA ARG A 76 12.54 10.38 7.00
C ARG A 76 11.18 10.84 7.52
N LEU A 77 10.24 9.92 7.71
CA LEU A 77 8.91 10.23 8.26
C LEU A 77 8.99 10.71 9.71
N GLU A 78 9.85 10.10 10.52
CA GLU A 78 10.11 10.51 11.91
C GLU A 78 10.69 11.93 11.95
N LYS A 79 11.67 12.23 11.09
CA LYS A 79 12.23 13.59 10.96
C LYS A 79 11.18 14.63 10.53
N LYS A 80 10.19 14.23 9.74
CA LYS A 80 9.06 15.10 9.35
C LYS A 80 7.99 15.24 10.44
N GLY A 81 8.09 14.49 11.55
CA GLY A 81 7.10 14.51 12.63
C GLY A 81 5.85 13.68 12.36
N TYR A 82 5.79 12.95 11.24
CA TYR A 82 4.60 12.16 10.87
C TYR A 82 4.49 10.82 11.57
N ILE A 83 5.60 10.32 12.13
CA ILE A 83 5.62 9.12 12.95
C ILE A 83 6.50 9.33 14.17
N LYS A 84 6.34 8.45 15.17
CA LYS A 84 7.23 8.32 16.31
C LYS A 84 7.66 6.87 16.51
N LYS A 85 8.85 6.66 17.07
CA LYS A 85 9.33 5.34 17.49
C LYS A 85 9.25 5.23 19.01
N ASP A 86 8.45 4.28 19.49
CA ASP A 86 8.36 3.99 20.91
C ASP A 86 9.22 2.76 21.23
N LYS A 87 10.14 2.91 22.20
CA LYS A 87 10.82 1.78 22.82
C LYS A 87 9.90 1.28 23.94
N PHE A 88 9.36 0.08 23.79
CA PHE A 88 8.52 -0.51 24.84
C PHE A 88 9.31 -0.58 26.16
N LEU A 89 8.71 -0.06 27.24
CA LEU A 89 9.33 0.01 28.58
C LEU A 89 9.46 -1.37 29.25
N ASP A 90 8.69 -2.37 28.80
CA ASP A 90 8.65 -3.72 29.39
C ASP A 90 9.66 -4.70 28.76
N ASN A 91 10.94 -4.31 28.78
CA ASN A 91 12.07 -5.23 28.51
C ASN A 91 12.17 -5.80 27.07
N SER A 92 11.24 -5.45 26.17
CA SER A 92 11.34 -5.83 24.76
C SER A 92 12.26 -4.84 24.03
N ARG A 93 13.32 -5.35 23.38
CA ARG A 93 14.17 -4.54 22.47
C ARG A 93 13.44 -4.16 21.17
N VAL A 94 12.13 -4.37 21.09
CA VAL A 94 11.32 -4.21 19.89
C VAL A 94 10.89 -2.75 19.77
N ILE A 95 11.32 -2.11 18.69
CA ILE A 95 10.91 -0.75 18.34
C ILE A 95 9.58 -0.83 17.61
N LYS A 96 8.58 -0.10 18.13
CA LYS A 96 7.28 0.08 17.47
C LYS A 96 7.22 1.45 16.80
N ILE A 97 6.63 1.48 15.62
CA ILE A 97 6.43 2.67 14.80
C ILE A 97 4.97 3.07 14.91
N HIS A 98 4.72 4.30 15.31
CA HIS A 98 3.38 4.85 15.47
C HIS A 98 3.17 6.08 14.60
N ILE A 99 2.01 6.19 13.95
CA ILE A 99 1.61 7.41 13.25
C ILE A 99 1.21 8.51 14.24
N THR A 100 1.65 9.74 13.99
CA THR A 100 1.24 10.91 14.78
C THR A 100 -0.04 11.50 14.23
N ASP A 101 -0.67 12.42 14.96
CA ASP A 101 -1.84 13.14 14.44
C ASP A 101 -1.49 13.98 13.21
N GLN A 102 -0.28 14.57 13.17
CA GLN A 102 0.23 15.24 11.97
C GLN A 102 0.38 14.27 10.80
N GLY A 103 0.83 13.04 11.06
CA GLY A 103 0.91 11.97 10.06
C GLY A 103 -0.46 11.55 9.52
N LYS A 104 -1.49 11.50 10.37
CA LYS A 104 -2.87 11.24 9.92
C LYS A 104 -3.39 12.39 9.06
N SER A 105 -3.22 13.63 9.50
CA SER A 105 -3.69 14.81 8.76
C SER A 105 -3.07 14.90 7.36
N ILE A 106 -1.75 14.72 7.23
CA ILE A 106 -1.11 14.80 5.90
C ILE A 106 -1.56 13.68 4.95
N VAL A 107 -1.96 12.52 5.48
CA VAL A 107 -2.57 11.46 4.65
C VAL A 107 -3.93 11.90 4.15
N GLU A 108 -4.81 12.43 5.00
CA GLU A 108 -6.12 12.93 4.54
C GLU A 108 -5.97 14.05 3.51
N GLU A 109 -5.08 15.01 3.77
CA GLU A 109 -4.77 16.10 2.82
C GLU A 109 -4.29 15.56 1.47
N SER A 110 -3.43 14.53 1.49
CA SER A 110 -2.92 13.90 0.26
C SER A 110 -3.97 13.14 -0.55
N LEU A 111 -5.10 12.79 0.05
CA LEU A 111 -6.21 12.06 -0.58
C LEU A 111 -7.35 12.97 -0.99
N ALA A 112 -7.42 14.18 -0.42
CA ALA A 112 -8.45 15.17 -0.71
C ALA A 112 -8.15 16.03 -1.95
N THR A 113 -7.05 15.74 -2.68
CA THR A 113 -6.70 16.51 -3.88
C THR A 113 -7.45 16.03 -5.10
N LYS A 114 -7.65 16.92 -6.08
CA LYS A 114 -8.29 16.57 -7.36
C LYS A 114 -7.56 15.41 -8.05
N THR A 115 -6.23 15.45 -8.07
CA THR A 115 -5.40 14.41 -8.68
C THR A 115 -5.56 13.07 -7.95
N ALA A 116 -5.73 13.09 -6.63
CA ALA A 116 -6.03 11.89 -5.86
C ALA A 116 -7.40 11.29 -6.23
N PHE A 117 -8.44 12.13 -6.35
CA PHE A 117 -9.77 11.67 -6.78
C PHE A 117 -9.74 11.05 -8.18
N GLU A 118 -9.08 11.71 -9.14
CA GLU A 118 -8.93 11.17 -10.51
C GLU A 118 -8.14 9.85 -10.52
N PHE A 119 -7.11 9.73 -9.67
CA PHE A 119 -6.32 8.51 -9.55
C PHE A 119 -7.10 7.35 -8.91
N MET A 120 -7.91 7.62 -7.88
CA MET A 120 -8.72 6.61 -7.20
C MET A 120 -9.98 6.25 -8.02
N GLY A 121 -10.48 7.17 -8.85
CA GLY A 121 -11.66 7.01 -9.71
C GLY A 121 -11.47 6.08 -10.91
N ILE A 122 -10.31 5.43 -11.08
CA ILE A 122 -10.09 4.48 -12.19
C ILE A 122 -11.11 3.34 -12.23
N PHE A 123 -11.70 3.00 -11.08
CA PHE A 123 -12.70 1.95 -10.96
C PHE A 123 -14.12 2.39 -11.33
N GLU A 124 -14.37 3.70 -11.55
CA GLU A 124 -15.66 4.20 -12.05
C GLU A 124 -16.02 3.66 -13.44
N HIS A 125 -15.04 3.10 -14.14
CA HIS A 125 -15.21 2.51 -15.48
C HIS A 125 -15.55 1.02 -15.45
N PHE A 126 -15.71 0.42 -14.28
CA PHE A 126 -15.96 -1.02 -14.12
C PHE A 126 -17.26 -1.26 -13.36
N ASP A 127 -17.95 -2.34 -13.67
CA ASP A 127 -19.02 -2.83 -12.80
C ASP A 127 -18.43 -3.60 -11.60
N ASN A 128 -19.19 -3.66 -10.50
CA ASN A 128 -18.72 -4.31 -9.27
C ASN A 128 -18.38 -5.79 -9.46
N SER A 129 -19.11 -6.50 -10.34
CA SER A 129 -18.92 -7.94 -10.56
C SER A 129 -17.68 -8.24 -11.40
N GLU A 130 -17.40 -7.39 -12.38
CA GLU A 130 -16.18 -7.39 -13.18
C GLU A 130 -14.97 -7.13 -12.29
N LEU A 131 -15.06 -6.11 -11.43
CA LEU A 131 -14.00 -5.77 -10.51
C LEU A 131 -13.73 -6.88 -9.48
N GLU A 132 -14.76 -7.46 -8.89
CA GLU A 132 -14.63 -8.59 -7.95
C GLU A 132 -13.95 -9.79 -8.61
N SER A 133 -14.36 -10.13 -9.85
CA SER A 133 -13.77 -11.23 -10.61
C SER A 133 -12.30 -10.98 -10.98
N PHE A 134 -11.98 -9.73 -11.35
CA PHE A 134 -10.62 -9.30 -11.64
C PHE A 134 -9.74 -9.40 -10.40
N LEU A 135 -10.16 -8.82 -9.27
CA LEU A 135 -9.38 -8.83 -8.02
C LEU A 135 -9.14 -10.25 -7.50
N LYS A 136 -10.14 -11.13 -7.59
CA LYS A 136 -10.00 -12.55 -7.26
C LYS A 136 -8.94 -13.24 -8.13
N THR A 137 -8.92 -12.94 -9.42
CA THR A 137 -7.92 -13.50 -10.35
C THR A 137 -6.53 -12.94 -10.08
N LEU A 138 -6.42 -11.63 -9.81
CA LEU A 138 -5.17 -10.97 -9.48
C LEU A 138 -4.56 -11.52 -8.18
N HIS A 139 -5.39 -11.73 -7.16
CA HIS A 139 -4.98 -12.33 -5.89
C HIS A 139 -4.39 -13.73 -6.09
N LYS A 140 -5.08 -14.59 -6.87
CA LYS A 140 -4.54 -15.91 -7.23
C LYS A 140 -3.20 -15.82 -7.98
N ILE A 141 -3.03 -14.83 -8.86
CA ILE A 141 -1.74 -14.61 -9.55
C ILE A 141 -0.67 -14.17 -8.56
N ALA A 142 -1.00 -13.27 -7.62
CA ALA A 142 -0.09 -12.83 -6.57
C ALA A 142 0.41 -14.00 -5.72
N ASP A 143 -0.46 -14.94 -5.34
CA ASP A 143 -0.09 -16.16 -4.62
C ASP A 143 0.86 -17.06 -5.41
N LEU A 144 0.63 -17.18 -6.73
CA LEU A 144 1.45 -18.03 -7.60
C LEU A 144 2.83 -17.44 -7.89
N VAL A 145 2.95 -16.11 -7.90
CA VAL A 145 4.20 -15.38 -8.19
C VAL A 145 4.96 -15.02 -6.91
N GLY A 146 4.24 -14.87 -5.80
CA GLY A 146 4.76 -14.38 -4.53
C GLY A 146 5.76 -15.35 -3.87
N THR A 147 6.95 -14.84 -3.57
CA THR A 147 7.95 -15.53 -2.74
C THR A 147 7.97 -15.03 -1.30
N TRP A 148 7.11 -14.06 -0.96
CA TRP A 148 7.06 -13.41 0.35
C TRP A 148 6.02 -14.08 1.24
N ASN A 149 6.27 -14.12 2.54
CA ASN A 149 5.25 -14.53 3.52
C ASN A 149 4.22 -13.40 3.62
N LEU A 150 3.12 -13.53 2.90
CA LEU A 150 2.09 -12.51 2.77
C LEU A 150 1.17 -12.41 3.99
N ASN A 151 1.36 -13.15 5.09
CA ASN A 151 0.43 -13.13 6.22
C ASN A 151 0.18 -11.71 6.78
N ASP A 152 1.23 -10.89 6.92
CA ASP A 152 1.06 -9.49 7.35
C ASP A 152 0.35 -8.64 6.28
N PHE A 153 0.61 -8.91 5.00
CA PHE A 153 0.01 -8.23 3.86
C PHE A 153 -1.48 -8.56 3.72
N GLU A 154 -1.85 -9.84 3.82
CA GLU A 154 -3.24 -10.31 3.79
C GLU A 154 -4.05 -9.75 4.96
N ASN A 155 -3.50 -9.80 6.16
CA ASN A 155 -4.11 -9.18 7.33
C ASN A 155 -4.30 -7.66 7.13
N PHE A 156 -3.34 -6.98 6.50
CA PHE A 156 -3.48 -5.58 6.13
C PHE A 156 -4.62 -5.36 5.12
N LEU A 157 -4.71 -6.17 4.06
CA LEU A 157 -5.78 -6.07 3.06
C LEU A 157 -7.16 -6.24 3.70
N GLU A 158 -7.33 -7.25 4.56
CA GLU A 158 -8.60 -7.52 5.26
C GLU A 158 -9.00 -6.34 6.18
N ILE A 159 -8.06 -5.87 7.01
CA ILE A 159 -8.34 -4.81 7.99
C ILE A 159 -8.59 -3.47 7.29
N SER A 160 -7.79 -3.12 6.28
CA SER A 160 -7.92 -1.83 5.59
C SER A 160 -9.21 -1.76 4.77
N SER A 161 -9.53 -2.78 3.98
CA SER A 161 -10.77 -2.84 3.19
C SER A 161 -12.02 -2.81 4.06
N SER A 162 -12.04 -3.61 5.15
CA SER A 162 -13.16 -3.63 6.09
C SER A 162 -13.40 -2.28 6.78
N LYS A 163 -12.32 -1.56 7.14
CA LYS A 163 -12.43 -0.24 7.78
C LYS A 163 -12.92 0.83 6.80
N LEU A 164 -12.50 0.76 5.53
CA LEU A 164 -12.99 1.68 4.50
C LEU A 164 -14.51 1.57 4.31
N LEU A 165 -15.03 0.34 4.18
CA LEU A 165 -16.48 0.11 4.06
C LEU A 165 -17.28 0.56 5.29
N LYS A 166 -16.72 0.42 6.50
CA LYS A 166 -17.39 0.84 7.74
C LYS A 166 -17.41 2.36 7.91
N ASN A 167 -16.37 3.06 7.47
CA ASN A 167 -16.31 4.52 7.56
C ASN A 167 -17.34 5.20 6.63
N GLU A 168 -17.70 4.57 5.50
CA GLU A 168 -18.78 5.03 4.63
C GLU A 168 -20.19 4.87 5.24
N GLN A 169 -20.36 3.99 6.24
CA GLN A 169 -21.65 3.77 6.92
C GLN A 169 -21.86 4.67 8.15
N MET A 170 -20.87 5.51 8.49
CA MET A 170 -20.92 6.44 9.63
C MET A 170 -20.96 7.93 9.22
N SER A 171 -21.00 8.21 7.92
CA SER A 171 -21.21 9.54 7.31
C SER A 171 -22.60 9.64 6.70
#